data_AF-A0A5M3XXD0-F1
#
_entry.id   AF-A0A5M3XXD0-F1
#
_cell.length_a   1.000
_cell.length_b   1.000
_cell.length_c   1.000
_cell.angle_alpha   90.00
_cell.angle_beta   90.00
_cell.angle_gamma   90.00
#
_symmetry.space_group_name_H-M   'P 1'
#
loop_
_entity.id
_entity.type
_entity.pdbx_description
1 polymer ?
#
loop_
_entity_poly.entity_id
_entity_poly.type
_entity_poly.pdbx_seq_one_letter_code
_entity_poly.pdbx_strand_id
1 'polypeptide(L)'
;MRARGPSPAEVDPHWLPEPAVGHPVLREDALAEIVANPTPAMLPKIAITAALIVAEATGLPDVRPLLADRQEEARAQFEALAAEMLQLAGMGQVEGVASLESNATALHNRGRAALAVVAALADDPLQGARLAVVRAKQVRGLDPDTRLRLQVLGECTRFISSRG
;
A
#
# COMPACT_ATOMS: atom_id res chain seq x y z
N MET A 1 -16.62 -11.33 33.09
CA MET A 1 -15.16 -11.43 32.86
C MET A 1 -14.91 -11.02 31.41
N ARG A 2 -14.19 -9.92 31.15
CA ARG A 2 -13.81 -9.55 29.77
C ARG A 2 -12.55 -10.34 29.40
N ALA A 3 -12.59 -11.12 28.32
CA ALA A 3 -11.40 -11.73 27.76
C ALA A 3 -10.42 -10.61 27.39
N ARG A 4 -9.23 -10.62 27.99
CA ARG A 4 -8.12 -9.79 27.53
C ARG A 4 -7.70 -10.37 26.18
N GLY A 5 -7.77 -9.57 25.12
CA GLY A 5 -7.20 -9.95 23.83
C GLY A 5 -5.70 -10.27 24.00
N PRO A 6 -5.12 -11.06 23.07
CA PRO A 6 -3.72 -11.45 23.15
C PRO A 6 -2.82 -10.23 23.31
N SER A 7 -1.80 -10.38 24.16
CA SER A 7 -0.83 -9.33 24.45
C SER A 7 0.03 -9.08 23.20
N PRO A 8 0.39 -7.84 22.86
CA PRO A 8 1.30 -7.54 21.73
C PRO A 8 2.66 -8.29 21.79
N ALA A 9 3.01 -8.86 22.95
CA ALA A 9 4.17 -9.71 23.16
C ALA A 9 4.03 -11.15 22.61
N GLU A 10 2.87 -11.54 22.09
CA GLU A 10 2.61 -12.86 21.47
C GLU A 10 2.72 -12.83 19.94
N VAL A 11 3.18 -11.71 19.37
CA VAL A 11 3.59 -11.65 17.96
C VAL A 11 4.93 -12.35 17.86
N ASP A 12 4.93 -13.59 17.38
CA ASP A 12 6.15 -14.33 17.08
C ASP A 12 7.02 -13.51 16.11
N PRO A 13 8.13 -12.91 16.56
CA PRO A 13 8.77 -11.81 15.83
C PRO A 13 9.60 -12.26 14.63
N HIS A 14 9.75 -13.57 14.40
CA HIS A 14 10.65 -14.10 13.36
C HIS A 14 10.23 -13.76 11.93
N TRP A 15 8.96 -13.43 11.69
CA TRP A 15 8.46 -13.06 10.37
C TRP A 15 8.57 -11.55 10.09
N LEU A 16 8.83 -10.73 11.12
CA LEU A 16 8.99 -9.29 10.98
C LEU A 16 10.39 -8.95 10.43
N PRO A 17 10.52 -7.92 9.57
CA PRO A 17 11.83 -7.43 9.16
C PRO A 17 12.63 -6.95 10.38
N GLU A 18 13.93 -7.26 10.43
CA GLU A 18 14.81 -6.78 11.51
C GLU A 18 14.73 -5.25 11.72
N PRO A 19 14.73 -4.39 10.67
CA PRO A 19 14.59 -2.94 10.87
C PRO A 19 13.26 -2.49 11.48
N ALA A 20 12.23 -3.34 11.46
CA ALA A 20 10.92 -3.03 12.01
C ALA A 20 10.83 -3.33 13.51
N VAL A 21 11.67 -4.22 14.05
CA VAL A 21 11.59 -4.67 15.44
C VAL A 21 11.82 -3.50 16.39
N GLY A 22 10.81 -3.18 17.20
CA GLY A 22 10.84 -2.04 18.13
C GLY A 22 10.70 -0.67 17.48
N HIS A 23 10.54 -0.59 16.16
CA HIS A 23 10.41 0.68 15.44
C HIS A 23 9.07 1.37 15.77
N PRO A 24 9.04 2.71 15.99
CA PRO A 24 7.82 3.43 16.37
C PRO A 24 6.68 3.31 15.35
N VAL A 25 7.01 3.08 14.09
CA VAL A 25 6.04 2.88 12.99
C VAL A 25 5.07 1.73 13.22
N LEU A 26 5.47 0.72 14.01
CA LEU A 26 4.59 -0.41 14.36
C LEU A 26 3.47 -0.01 15.33
N ARG A 27 3.56 1.16 15.96
CA ARG A 27 2.57 1.66 16.93
C ARG A 27 1.52 2.55 16.29
N GLU A 28 1.62 2.85 15.00
CA GLU A 28 0.59 3.60 14.29
C GLU A 28 -0.71 2.79 14.21
N ASP A 29 -1.85 3.41 14.52
CA ASP A 29 -3.16 2.73 14.64
C ASP A 29 -3.50 1.83 13.45
N ALA A 30 -3.14 2.24 12.23
CA ALA A 30 -3.40 1.47 11.01
C ALA A 30 -2.55 0.19 10.89
N LEU A 31 -1.29 0.21 11.35
CA LEU A 31 -0.35 -0.91 11.28
C LEU A 31 -0.40 -1.80 12.52
N ALA A 32 -0.59 -1.20 13.70
CA ALA A 32 -0.52 -1.90 14.98
C ALA A 32 -1.47 -3.09 15.05
N GLU A 33 -2.72 -2.91 14.59
CA GLU A 33 -3.71 -3.99 14.57
C GLU A 33 -3.31 -5.13 13.62
N ILE A 34 -2.81 -4.79 12.42
CA ILE A 34 -2.41 -5.77 11.41
C ILE A 34 -1.24 -6.61 11.93
N VAL A 35 -0.26 -5.96 12.53
CA VAL A 35 0.97 -6.60 13.02
C VAL A 35 0.71 -7.45 14.26
N ALA A 36 -0.20 -7.01 15.13
CA ALA A 36 -0.57 -7.76 16.32
C ALA A 36 -1.25 -9.10 16.01
N ASN A 37 -2.01 -9.18 14.91
CA ASN A 37 -2.75 -10.39 14.54
C ASN A 37 -2.93 -10.55 13.02
N PRO A 38 -1.86 -10.90 12.26
CA PRO A 38 -1.92 -11.03 10.81
C PRO A 38 -2.71 -12.29 10.40
N THR A 39 -4.00 -12.10 10.13
CA THR A 39 -4.95 -13.16 9.72
C THR A 39 -5.52 -12.90 8.33
N PRO A 40 -6.12 -13.89 7.65
CA PRO A 40 -6.79 -13.66 6.36
C PRO A 40 -7.82 -12.52 6.38
N ALA A 41 -8.51 -12.31 7.50
CA ALA A 41 -9.47 -11.22 7.67
C ALA A 41 -8.82 -9.82 7.59
N MET A 42 -7.51 -9.71 7.80
CA MET A 42 -6.76 -8.46 7.70
C MET A 42 -6.33 -8.12 6.26
N LEU A 43 -6.48 -9.03 5.29
CA LEU A 43 -6.04 -8.79 3.90
C LEU A 43 -6.67 -7.54 3.27
N PRO A 44 -7.98 -7.26 3.40
CA PRO A 44 -8.56 -6.01 2.91
C PRO A 44 -7.94 -4.77 3.56
N LYS A 45 -7.71 -4.83 4.88
CA LYS A 45 -7.10 -3.72 5.62
C LYS A 45 -5.67 -3.47 5.16
N ILE A 46 -4.87 -4.53 4.93
CA ILE A 46 -3.52 -4.42 4.37
C ILE A 46 -3.55 -3.73 3.00
N ALA A 47 -4.45 -4.15 2.11
CA ALA A 47 -4.55 -3.58 0.77
C ALA A 47 -4.90 -2.08 0.82
N ILE A 48 -5.92 -1.73 1.62
CA ILE A 48 -6.35 -0.34 1.83
C ILE A 48 -5.22 0.50 2.44
N THR A 49 -4.57 0.01 3.50
CA THR A 49 -3.46 0.74 4.14
C THR A 49 -2.30 0.97 3.17
N ALA A 50 -1.92 -0.03 2.37
CA ALA A 50 -0.87 0.12 1.37
C ALA A 50 -1.23 1.19 0.32
N ALA A 51 -2.47 1.19 -0.18
CA ALA A 51 -2.96 2.18 -1.14
C ALA A 51 -2.99 3.60 -0.55
N LEU A 52 -3.48 3.76 0.68
CA LEU A 52 -3.54 5.06 1.37
C LEU A 52 -2.16 5.68 1.58
N ILE A 53 -1.19 4.87 2.02
CA ILE A 53 0.19 5.33 2.25
C ILE A 53 0.78 5.98 0.98
N VAL A 54 0.61 5.34 -0.18
CA VAL A 54 1.18 5.87 -1.43
C VAL A 54 0.31 6.92 -2.11
N ALA A 55 -1.00 6.91 -1.90
CA ALA A 55 -1.87 7.99 -2.35
C ALA A 55 -1.48 9.32 -1.68
N GLU A 56 -1.28 9.30 -0.37
CA GLU A 56 -0.81 10.46 0.40
C GLU A 56 0.59 10.91 -0.04
N ALA A 57 1.55 9.97 -0.13
CA ALA A 57 2.93 10.28 -0.51
C ALA A 57 3.09 10.84 -1.94
N THR A 58 2.12 10.60 -2.83
CA THR A 58 2.17 11.04 -4.24
C THR A 58 1.21 12.20 -4.55
N GLY A 59 0.46 12.67 -3.54
CA GLY A 59 -0.52 13.74 -3.69
C GLY A 59 -1.72 13.35 -4.56
N LEU A 60 -2.14 12.07 -4.53
CA LEU A 60 -3.44 11.70 -5.09
C LEU A 60 -4.57 12.32 -4.24
N PRO A 61 -5.75 12.58 -4.83
CA PRO A 61 -6.94 12.96 -4.07
C PRO A 61 -7.26 11.95 -2.96
N ASP A 62 -7.99 12.38 -1.92
CA ASP A 62 -8.35 11.48 -0.81
C ASP A 62 -9.17 10.29 -1.32
N VAL A 63 -8.54 9.11 -1.30
CA VAL A 63 -9.10 7.87 -1.83
C VAL A 63 -9.89 7.09 -0.76
N ARG A 64 -9.92 7.53 0.50
CA ARG A 64 -10.65 6.85 1.59
C ARG A 64 -12.14 6.61 1.28
N PRO A 65 -12.89 7.59 0.74
CA PRO A 65 -14.31 7.37 0.43
C PRO A 65 -14.51 6.27 -0.61
N LEU A 66 -13.60 6.20 -1.58
CA LEU A 66 -13.67 5.28 -2.72
C LEU A 66 -13.33 3.84 -2.32
N LEU A 67 -12.43 3.68 -1.35
CA LEU A 67 -12.05 2.39 -0.77
C LEU A 67 -13.10 1.81 0.19
N ALA A 68 -13.97 2.64 0.78
CA ALA A 68 -15.00 2.20 1.71
C ALA A 68 -16.12 1.39 1.02
N ASP A 69 -16.49 1.80 -0.19
CA ASP A 69 -17.69 1.29 -0.87
C ASP A 69 -17.41 0.21 -1.92
N ARG A 70 -16.13 -0.15 -2.14
CA ARG A 70 -15.69 -1.14 -3.15
C ARG A 70 -16.38 -0.97 -4.51
N GLN A 71 -16.59 0.27 -4.93
CA GLN A 71 -17.40 0.56 -6.10
C GLN A 71 -16.63 0.14 -7.36
N GLU A 72 -17.26 -0.67 -8.21
CA GLU A 72 -16.75 -1.03 -9.55
C GLU A 72 -16.45 0.24 -10.37
N GLU A 73 -17.26 1.28 -10.16
CA GLU A 73 -17.04 2.60 -10.75
C GLU A 73 -15.73 3.25 -10.26
N ALA A 74 -15.45 3.20 -8.96
CA ALA A 74 -14.21 3.73 -8.41
C ALA A 74 -12.99 3.00 -8.99
N ARG A 75 -13.09 1.68 -9.16
CA ARG A 75 -12.04 0.88 -9.80
C ARG A 75 -11.78 1.35 -11.22
N ALA A 76 -12.82 1.48 -12.04
CA ALA A 76 -12.70 1.95 -13.43
C ALA A 76 -12.10 3.36 -13.53
N GLN A 77 -12.50 4.27 -12.64
CA GLN A 77 -11.95 5.64 -12.58
C GLN A 77 -10.43 5.64 -12.29
N PHE A 78 -9.97 4.84 -11.33
CA PHE A 78 -8.54 4.75 -11.03
C PHE A 78 -7.75 3.98 -12.08
N GLU A 79 -8.35 3.01 -12.76
CA GLU A 79 -7.73 2.33 -13.91
C GLU A 79 -7.47 3.33 -15.04
N ALA A 80 -8.46 4.18 -15.37
CA ALA A 80 -8.31 5.24 -16.35
C ALA A 80 -7.25 6.28 -15.93
N LEU A 81 -7.30 6.73 -14.67
CA LEU A 81 -6.31 7.67 -14.11
C LEU A 81 -4.90 7.09 -14.16
N ALA A 82 -4.73 5.82 -13.81
CA ALA A 82 -3.43 5.17 -13.86
C ALA A 82 -2.89 5.10 -15.29
N ALA A 83 -3.73 4.73 -16.25
CA ALA A 83 -3.35 4.67 -17.66
C ALA A 83 -2.90 6.04 -18.19
N GLU A 84 -3.69 7.09 -17.91
CA GLU A 84 -3.38 8.46 -18.31
C GLU A 84 -2.04 8.94 -17.72
N MET A 85 -1.85 8.82 -16.41
CA MET A 85 -0.65 9.30 -15.72
C MET A 85 0.62 8.56 -16.21
N LEU A 86 0.53 7.25 -16.43
CA LEU A 86 1.65 6.46 -16.94
C LEU A 86 1.98 6.79 -18.40
N GLN A 87 0.97 7.06 -19.24
CA GLN A 87 1.16 7.49 -20.61
C GLN A 87 1.84 8.86 -20.67
N LEU A 88 1.35 9.85 -19.91
CA LEU A 88 1.93 11.19 -19.85
C LEU A 88 3.38 11.16 -19.32
N ALA A 89 3.65 10.31 -18.32
CA ALA A 89 5.00 10.09 -17.83
C ALA A 89 5.94 9.56 -18.92
N GLY A 90 5.46 8.61 -19.74
CA GLY A 90 6.24 8.06 -20.87
C GLY A 90 6.58 9.12 -21.91
N MET A 91 5.65 10.03 -22.22
CA MET A 91 5.89 11.14 -23.16
C MET A 91 6.92 12.14 -22.62
N GLY A 92 6.81 12.54 -21.35
CA GLY A 92 7.73 13.49 -20.73
C GLY A 92 9.18 13.00 -20.58
N GLN A 93 9.41 11.67 -20.60
CA GLN A 93 10.76 11.10 -20.60
C GLN A 93 11.46 11.18 -21.97
N VAL A 94 10.73 11.33 -23.07
CA VAL A 94 11.31 11.38 -24.42
C VAL A 94 11.95 12.75 -24.71
N GLU A 95 11.55 13.80 -24.00
CA GLU A 95 11.94 15.18 -24.30
C GLU A 95 13.28 15.62 -23.66
N GLY A 96 13.86 14.85 -22.73
CA GLY A 96 15.25 15.03 -22.25
C GLY A 96 15.57 16.34 -21.49
N VAL A 97 14.54 17.07 -21.02
CA VAL A 97 14.70 18.29 -20.21
C VAL A 97 14.49 17.96 -18.73
N ALA A 98 15.44 18.32 -17.87
CA ALA A 98 15.43 17.95 -16.44
C ALA A 98 14.15 18.35 -15.68
N SER A 99 13.52 19.49 -15.99
CA SER A 99 12.25 19.90 -15.38
C SER A 99 11.08 19.00 -15.81
N LEU A 100 11.11 18.47 -17.03
CA LEU A 100 10.14 17.52 -17.56
C LEU A 100 10.37 16.11 -17.00
N GLU A 101 11.62 15.72 -16.74
CA GLU A 101 11.95 14.44 -16.11
C GLU A 101 11.43 14.34 -14.66
N SER A 102 11.51 15.43 -13.90
CA SER A 102 10.93 15.52 -12.55
C SER A 102 9.40 15.37 -12.60
N ASN A 103 8.75 16.05 -13.55
CA ASN A 103 7.31 15.93 -13.75
C ASN A 103 6.91 14.53 -14.22
N ALA A 104 7.67 13.93 -15.13
CA ALA A 104 7.45 12.56 -15.58
C ALA A 104 7.58 11.54 -14.43
N THR A 105 8.54 11.75 -13.53
CA THR A 105 8.69 10.92 -12.32
C THR A 105 7.50 11.08 -11.38
N ALA A 106 7.02 12.30 -11.17
CA ALA A 106 5.83 12.57 -10.34
C ALA A 106 4.57 11.91 -10.94
N LEU A 107 4.36 12.03 -12.26
CA LEU A 107 3.27 11.38 -12.98
C LEU A 107 3.37 9.85 -12.89
N HIS A 108 4.57 9.29 -13.06
CA HIS A 108 4.80 7.86 -12.92
C HIS A 108 4.44 7.37 -11.51
N ASN A 109 4.88 8.10 -10.48
CA ASN A 109 4.57 7.79 -9.09
C ASN A 109 3.06 7.83 -8.80
N ARG A 110 2.34 8.85 -9.30
CA ARG A 110 0.87 8.92 -9.19
C ARG A 110 0.19 7.76 -9.90
N GLY A 111 0.65 7.40 -11.09
CA GLY A 111 0.13 6.24 -11.82
C GLY A 111 0.33 4.93 -11.04
N ARG A 112 1.48 4.73 -10.39
CA ARG A 112 1.74 3.57 -9.51
C ARG A 112 0.86 3.57 -8.27
N ALA A 113 0.66 4.72 -7.64
CA ALA A 113 -0.23 4.86 -6.51
C ALA A 113 -1.69 4.57 -6.91
N ALA A 114 -2.16 5.05 -8.07
CA ALA A 114 -3.48 4.73 -8.59
C ALA A 114 -3.66 3.22 -8.85
N LEU A 115 -2.65 2.53 -9.39
CA LEU A 115 -2.66 1.06 -9.52
C LEU A 115 -2.70 0.33 -8.16
N ALA A 116 -2.12 0.90 -7.11
CA ALA A 116 -2.23 0.35 -5.76
C ALA A 116 -3.66 0.47 -5.22
N VAL A 117 -4.35 1.57 -5.51
CA VAL A 117 -5.79 1.77 -5.19
C VAL A 117 -6.66 0.77 -5.95
N VAL A 118 -6.45 0.60 -7.27
CA VAL A 118 -7.15 -0.42 -8.07
C VAL A 118 -6.95 -1.82 -7.48
N ALA A 119 -5.72 -2.17 -7.11
CA ALA A 119 -5.43 -3.46 -6.49
C ALA A 119 -6.15 -3.64 -5.14
N ALA A 120 -6.29 -2.58 -4.34
CA ALA A 120 -7.02 -2.63 -3.08
C ALA A 120 -8.53 -2.87 -3.25
N LEU A 121 -9.08 -2.61 -4.45
CA LEU A 121 -10.47 -2.86 -4.83
C LEU A 121 -10.69 -4.24 -5.48
N ALA A 122 -9.66 -5.10 -5.53
CA ALA A 122 -9.78 -6.42 -6.14
C ALA A 122 -10.74 -7.35 -5.35
N ASP A 123 -11.45 -8.21 -6.08
CA ASP A 123 -12.42 -9.16 -5.49
C ASP A 123 -11.73 -10.19 -4.59
N ASP A 124 -10.56 -10.70 -5.00
CA ASP A 124 -9.73 -11.58 -4.18
C ASP A 124 -8.88 -10.75 -3.21
N PRO A 125 -9.13 -10.83 -1.88
CA PRO A 125 -8.40 -10.06 -0.89
C PRO A 125 -6.90 -10.36 -0.85
N LEU A 126 -6.49 -11.61 -1.11
CA LEU A 126 -5.09 -11.99 -1.06
C LEU A 126 -4.33 -11.40 -2.25
N GLN A 127 -4.88 -11.56 -3.45
CA GLN A 127 -4.33 -10.93 -4.64
C GLN A 127 -4.33 -9.41 -4.51
N GLY A 128 -5.41 -8.81 -3.99
CA GLY A 128 -5.51 -7.38 -3.77
C GLY A 128 -4.43 -6.83 -2.84
N ALA A 129 -4.24 -7.45 -1.67
CA ALA A 129 -3.19 -7.07 -0.72
C ALA A 129 -1.79 -7.19 -1.33
N ARG A 130 -1.50 -8.32 -2.00
CA ARG A 130 -0.20 -8.55 -2.66
C ARG A 130 0.08 -7.51 -3.73
N LEU A 131 -0.86 -7.29 -4.64
CA LEU A 131 -0.69 -6.35 -5.73
C LEU A 131 -0.60 -4.91 -5.22
N ALA A 132 -1.43 -4.51 -4.26
CA ALA A 132 -1.38 -3.17 -3.68
C ALA A 132 0.01 -2.87 -3.09
N VAL A 133 0.56 -3.78 -2.28
CA VAL A 133 1.91 -3.63 -1.71
C VAL A 133 2.99 -3.60 -2.79
N VAL A 134 2.92 -4.48 -3.79
CA VAL A 134 3.89 -4.50 -4.90
C VAL A 134 3.87 -3.19 -5.68
N ARG A 135 2.69 -2.66 -6.01
CA ARG A 135 2.53 -1.38 -6.72
C ARG A 135 3.00 -0.21 -5.87
N ALA A 136 2.66 -0.21 -4.58
CA ALA A 136 3.11 0.81 -3.65
C ALA A 136 4.64 0.88 -3.53
N LYS A 137 5.31 -0.28 -3.44
CA LYS A 137 6.79 -0.36 -3.39
C LYS A 137 7.49 0.10 -4.68
N GLN A 138 6.77 0.19 -5.80
CA GLN A 138 7.32 0.70 -7.07
C GLN A 138 7.36 2.24 -7.12
N VAL A 139 6.73 2.93 -6.17
CA VAL A 139 6.80 4.40 -6.05
C VAL A 139 8.23 4.81 -5.65
N ARG A 140 8.80 5.75 -6.40
CA ARG A 140 10.17 6.24 -6.19
C ARG A 140 10.18 7.43 -5.24
N GLY A 141 11.29 7.63 -4.52
CA GLY A 141 11.47 8.80 -3.65
C GLY A 141 10.72 8.74 -2.32
N LEU A 142 10.12 7.59 -1.97
CA LEU A 142 9.52 7.39 -0.65
C LEU A 142 10.58 7.54 0.46
N ASP A 143 10.20 8.17 1.56
CA ASP A 143 11.03 8.29 2.76
C ASP A 143 11.24 6.91 3.42
N PRO A 144 12.27 6.76 4.29
CA PRO A 144 12.59 5.48 4.91
C PRO A 144 11.44 4.86 5.71
N ASP A 145 10.67 5.68 6.43
CA ASP A 145 9.57 5.21 7.27
C ASP A 145 8.43 4.66 6.40
N THR A 146 8.06 5.37 5.34
CA THR A 146 7.08 4.90 4.36
C THR A 146 7.51 3.57 3.72
N ARG A 147 8.80 3.41 3.38
CA ARG A 147 9.31 2.14 2.85
C ARG A 147 9.20 1.01 3.87
N LEU A 148 9.52 1.29 5.14
CA LEU A 148 9.42 0.31 6.22
C LEU A 148 7.97 -0.11 6.44
N ARG A 149 7.00 0.82 6.41
CA ARG A 149 5.56 0.52 6.49
C ARG A 149 5.13 -0.45 5.41
N LEU A 150 5.46 -0.15 4.15
CA LEU A 150 5.14 -1.01 3.01
C LEU A 150 5.87 -2.36 3.08
N GLN A 151 7.08 -2.40 3.64
CA GLN A 151 7.81 -3.64 3.87
C GLN A 151 7.07 -4.53 4.88
N VAL A 152 6.68 -3.98 6.03
CA VAL A 152 5.92 -4.68 7.07
C VAL A 152 4.60 -5.21 6.52
N LEU A 153 3.83 -4.40 5.78
CA LEU A 153 2.58 -4.84 5.14
C LEU A 153 2.80 -6.02 4.16
N GLY A 154 3.92 -5.99 3.43
CA GLY A 154 4.32 -7.09 2.56
C GLY A 154 4.63 -8.38 3.31
N GLU A 155 5.30 -8.28 4.46
CA GLU A 155 5.59 -9.43 5.31
C GLU A 155 4.32 -9.98 5.96
N CYS A 156 3.40 -9.13 6.44
CA CYS A 156 2.10 -9.58 6.93
C CYS A 156 1.35 -10.37 5.85
N THR A 157 1.35 -9.88 4.61
CA THR A 157 0.70 -10.57 3.49
C THR A 157 1.34 -11.94 3.20
N ARG A 158 2.68 -12.01 3.23
CA ARG A 158 3.43 -13.26 3.02
C ARG A 158 3.14 -14.26 4.13
N PHE A 159 3.16 -13.81 5.38
CA PHE A 159 2.91 -14.62 6.55
C PHE A 159 1.51 -15.26 6.51
N ILE A 160 0.47 -14.45 6.26
CA ILE A 160 -0.92 -14.92 6.13
C ILE A 160 -1.02 -16.02 5.07
N SER A 161 -0.39 -15.81 3.91
CA SER A 161 -0.42 -16.77 2.81
C SER A 161 0.35 -18.07 3.05
N SER A 162 1.32 -18.08 3.98
CA SER A 162 2.12 -19.28 4.28
C SER A 162 1.43 -20.20 5.28
N ARG A 163 0.36 -19.74 5.94
CA ARG A 163 -0.37 -20.45 7.00
C ARG A 163 -1.79 -20.88 6.63
N GLY A 164 -2.35 -20.34 5.55
CA GLY A 164 -3.65 -20.73 4.99
C GLY A 164 -3.46 -21.56 3.72
#